data_AF-A0A4Q3IYF7-F1
#
_entry.id   AF-A0A4Q3IYF7-F1
#
_cell.length_a   1.000
_cell.length_b   1.000
_cell.length_c   1.000
_cell.angle_alpha   90.00
_cell.angle_beta   90.00
_cell.angle_gamma   90.00
#
_symmetry.space_group_name_H-M   'P 1'
#
loop_
_entity.id
_entity.type
_entity.pdbx_description
1 polymer ?
#
loop_
_entity_poly.entity_id
_entity_poly.type
_entity_poly.pdbx_seq_one_letter_code
_entity_poly.pdbx_strand_id
1 'polypeptide(L)'
;MRDLQARMQLSALFITHDLNSVRSLAHDVAVMNRGRIVETGTMEEVFSAPKDPYTAKLLSAELAIETEALALAPSLSARNGAPR
;
A
#
# COMPACT_ATOMS: atom_id res chain seq x y z
N MET A 1 -7.24 -15.10 -4.68
CA MET A 1 -7.83 -14.29 -5.78
C MET A 1 -6.92 -14.19 -7.01
N ARG A 2 -5.60 -14.03 -6.86
CA ARG A 2 -4.64 -13.98 -7.98
C ARG A 2 -4.75 -15.17 -8.96
N ASP A 3 -4.93 -16.39 -8.44
CA ASP A 3 -4.99 -17.60 -9.28
C ASP A 3 -6.23 -17.70 -10.18
N LEU A 4 -7.36 -17.11 -9.77
CA LEU A 4 -8.59 -17.13 -10.58
C LEU A 4 -8.52 -16.11 -11.73
N GLN A 5 -7.93 -14.93 -11.48
CA GLN A 5 -7.76 -13.90 -12.52
C GLN A 5 -6.79 -14.36 -13.62
N ALA A 6 -5.68 -15.00 -13.23
CA ALA A 6 -4.69 -15.52 -14.18
C ALA A 6 -5.26 -16.60 -15.11
N ARG A 7 -6.17 -17.45 -14.61
CA ARG A 7 -6.76 -18.56 -15.38
C ARG A 7 -7.92 -18.13 -16.29
N MET A 8 -8.51 -16.95 -16.06
CA MET A 8 -9.72 -16.50 -16.78
C MET A 8 -9.49 -15.29 -17.70
N GLN A 9 -8.28 -14.76 -17.81
CA GLN A 9 -7.98 -13.52 -18.58
C GLN A 9 -8.93 -12.37 -18.23
N LEU A 10 -9.28 -12.24 -16.95
CA LEU A 10 -10.21 -11.22 -16.47
C LEU A 10 -9.46 -9.92 -16.17
N SER A 11 -9.86 -8.84 -16.83
CA SER A 11 -9.47 -7.49 -16.44
C SER A 11 -10.31 -7.02 -15.26
N ALA A 12 -9.68 -6.60 -14.17
CA ALA A 12 -10.34 -6.09 -12.98
C ALA A 12 -9.90 -4.64 -12.72
N LEU A 13 -10.87 -3.76 -12.47
CA LEU A 13 -10.64 -2.38 -12.04
C LEU A 13 -11.04 -2.24 -10.58
N PHE A 14 -10.08 -1.84 -9.75
CA PHE A 14 -10.30 -1.58 -8.33
C PHE A 14 -10.19 -0.08 -8.07
N ILE A 15 -11.17 0.47 -7.33
CA ILE A 15 -11.16 1.88 -6.89
C ILE A 15 -11.13 1.86 -5.36
N THR A 16 -10.04 2.34 -4.78
CA THR A 16 -9.85 2.38 -3.33
C THR A 16 -9.03 3.60 -2.93
N HIS A 17 -9.11 3.93 -1.65
CA HIS A 17 -8.24 4.91 -0.99
C HIS A 17 -7.14 4.24 -0.16
N ASP A 18 -7.20 2.92 0.01
CA ASP A 18 -6.21 2.12 0.75
C ASP A 18 -5.09 1.67 -0.20
N LEU A 19 -3.89 2.21 0.03
CA LEU A 19 -2.70 1.93 -0.77
C LEU A 19 -2.12 0.53 -0.52
N ASN A 20 -2.39 -0.09 0.63
CA ASN A 20 -1.91 -1.43 0.95
C ASN A 20 -2.67 -2.51 0.15
N SER A 21 -3.97 -2.30 -0.03
CA SER A 21 -4.79 -3.10 -0.93
C SER A 21 -4.31 -3.01 -2.39
N VAL A 22 -3.92 -1.81 -2.85
CA VAL A 22 -3.38 -1.60 -4.20
C VAL A 22 -2.08 -2.40 -4.40
N ARG A 23 -1.16 -2.37 -3.43
CA ARG A 23 0.12 -3.10 -3.45
C ARG A 23 -0.06 -4.61 -3.59
N SER A 24 -1.16 -5.16 -3.09
CA SER A 24 -1.41 -6.60 -3.10
C SER A 24 -2.18 -7.08 -4.33
N LEU A 25 -2.87 -6.19 -5.05
CA LEU A 25 -3.88 -6.59 -6.05
C LEU A 25 -3.68 -5.98 -7.44
N ALA A 26 -3.05 -4.81 -7.55
CA ALA A 26 -2.96 -4.08 -8.81
C ALA A 26 -1.62 -4.31 -9.52
N HIS A 27 -1.68 -4.37 -10.85
CA HIS A 27 -0.49 -4.35 -11.72
C HIS A 27 -0.19 -2.90 -12.15
N ASP A 28 -1.23 -2.20 -12.61
CA ASP A 28 -1.18 -0.79 -12.99
C ASP A 28 -2.00 0.07 -12.02
N VAL A 29 -1.58 1.32 -11.84
CA VAL A 29 -2.19 2.26 -10.90
C VAL A 29 -2.45 3.59 -11.60
N ALA A 30 -3.63 4.15 -11.34
CA ALA A 30 -3.98 5.53 -11.66
C ALA A 30 -4.34 6.28 -10.38
N VAL A 31 -3.64 7.38 -10.10
CA VAL A 31 -3.90 8.24 -8.95
C VAL A 31 -4.79 9.40 -9.41
N MET A 32 -5.86 9.63 -8.66
CA MET A 32 -6.83 10.69 -8.95
C MET A 32 -6.88 11.70 -7.81
N ASN A 33 -6.94 12.99 -8.16
CA ASN A 33 -7.14 14.09 -7.23
C ASN A 33 -8.19 15.05 -7.81
N ARG A 34 -9.21 15.41 -7.02
CA ARG A 34 -10.29 16.32 -7.42
C ARG A 34 -10.92 15.97 -8.79
N GLY A 35 -11.15 14.68 -9.02
CA GLY A 35 -11.76 14.18 -10.25
C GLY A 35 -10.87 14.22 -11.49
N ARG A 36 -9.55 14.39 -11.33
CA ARG A 36 -8.57 14.33 -12.42
C ARG A 36 -7.52 13.29 -12.13
N ILE A 37 -7.18 12.48 -13.13
CA ILE A 37 -6.02 11.59 -13.04
C ILE A 37 -4.78 12.49 -13.06
N VAL A 38 -3.98 12.40 -11.99
CA VAL A 38 -2.76 13.18 -11.81
C VAL A 38 -1.51 12.34 -12.10
N GLU A 39 -1.60 11.03 -11.97
CA GLU A 39 -0.48 10.12 -12.25
C GLU A 39 -0.98 8.75 -12.68
N THR A 40 -0.25 8.11 -13.58
CA THR A 40 -0.49 6.73 -14.04
C THR A 40 0.85 6.03 -14.25
N GLY A 41 0.93 4.76 -13.90
CA GLY A 41 2.12 3.94 -14.14
C GLY A 41 1.95 2.54 -13.56
N THR A 42 3.01 1.74 -13.61
CA THR A 42 2.99 0.47 -12.89
C THR A 42 2.94 0.72 -11.39
N MET A 43 2.43 -0.25 -10.65
CA MET A 43 2.42 -0.19 -9.18
C MET A 43 3.84 0.08 -8.62
N GLU A 44 4.87 -0.55 -9.19
CA GLU A 44 6.26 -0.36 -8.77
C GLU A 44 6.78 1.05 -9.06
N GLU A 45 6.52 1.60 -10.24
CA GLU A 45 6.94 2.96 -10.60
C GLU A 45 6.30 4.02 -9.70
N VAL A 46 4.97 3.95 -9.53
CA VAL A 46 4.21 4.94 -8.77
C VAL A 46 4.58 4.90 -7.29
N PHE A 47 4.85 3.71 -6.71
CA PHE A 47 5.19 3.59 -5.30
C PHE A 47 6.66 3.85 -4.98
N SER A 48 7.59 3.57 -5.91
CA SER A 48 9.03 3.75 -5.66
C SER A 48 9.54 5.14 -6.05
N ALA A 49 9.00 5.71 -7.11
CA ALA A 49 9.42 7.00 -7.66
C ALA A 49 8.21 7.82 -8.15
N PRO A 50 7.31 8.24 -7.22
CA PRO A 50 6.14 9.03 -7.57
C PRO A 50 6.55 10.35 -8.24
N LYS A 51 5.93 10.66 -9.38
CA LYS A 51 6.21 11.86 -10.17
C LYS A 51 5.32 13.03 -9.78
N ASP A 52 4.10 12.78 -9.32
CA ASP A 52 3.20 13.85 -8.89
C ASP A 52 3.40 14.17 -7.40
N PRO A 53 3.52 15.45 -7.01
CA PRO A 53 3.67 15.85 -5.61
C PRO A 53 2.55 15.38 -4.69
N TYR A 54 1.31 15.27 -5.21
CA TYR A 54 0.18 14.75 -4.45
C TYR A 54 0.34 13.25 -4.18
N THR A 55 0.77 12.48 -5.18
CA THR A 55 1.07 11.05 -5.02
C THR A 55 2.17 10.82 -3.98
N ALA A 56 3.27 11.59 -4.06
CA ALA A 56 4.35 11.52 -3.07
C ALA A 56 3.85 11.82 -1.65
N LYS A 57 2.99 12.84 -1.49
CA LYS A 57 2.38 13.17 -0.20
C LYS A 57 1.50 12.03 0.32
N LEU A 58 0.68 11.42 -0.54
CA LEU A 58 -0.17 10.27 -0.20
C LEU A 58 0.65 9.08 0.29
N LEU A 59 1.70 8.70 -0.45
CA LEU A 59 2.56 7.58 -0.09
C LEU A 59 3.33 7.83 1.20
N SER A 60 3.79 9.06 1.41
CA SER A 60 4.49 9.43 2.65
C SER A 60 3.60 9.36 3.89
N ALA A 61 2.30 9.68 3.76
CA ALA A 61 1.35 9.56 4.86
C ALA A 61 1.07 8.09 5.25
N GLU A 62 1.00 7.20 4.27
CA GLU A 62 0.79 5.76 4.50
C GLU A 62 2.05 5.09 5.10
N LEU A 63 3.23 5.35 4.54
CA LEU A 63 4.51 4.82 5.05
C LEU A 63 4.81 5.30 6.48
N ALA A 64 4.36 6.51 6.84
CA ALA A 64 4.48 7.00 8.21
C ALA A 64 3.69 6.14 9.20
N ILE A 65 2.49 5.67 8.84
CA ILE A 65 1.66 4.80 9.69
C ILE A 65 2.37 3.45 9.95
N GLU A 66 2.95 2.83 8.91
CA GLU A 66 3.71 1.58 9.08
C GLU A 66 5.00 1.77 9.91
N THR A 67 5.70 2.89 9.70
CA THR A 67 6.95 3.20 10.41
C THR A 67 6.70 3.42 11.91
N GLU A 68 5.61 4.08 12.28
CA GLU A 68 5.24 4.35 13.67
C GLU A 68 4.79 3.07 14.41
N ALA A 69 4.08 2.17 13.71
CA ALA A 69 3.71 0.86 14.25
C ALA A 69 4.94 -0.02 14.55
N LEU A 70 5.98 0.02 13.71
CA LEU A 70 7.24 -0.71 13.96
C LEU A 70 8.07 -0.05 15.07
N ALA A 71 8.04 1.28 15.18
CA ALA A 71 8.76 2.03 16.20
C ALA A 71 8.21 1.80 17.64
N LEU A 72 6.94 1.44 17.77
CA LEU A 72 6.28 1.11 19.05
C LEU A 72 6.48 -0.35 19.50
N ALA A 73 7.15 -1.19 18.70
CA ALA A 73 7.39 -2.60 19.00
C ALA A 73 8.59 -2.96 19.94
N PRO A 74 9.42 -2.07 20.53
CA PRO A 74 10.46 -2.50 21.44
C PRO A 74 9.96 -2.44 22.90
N SER A 75 9.27 -3.48 23.37
CA SER A 75 9.28 -3.94 24.79
C SER A 75 8.18 -4.97 25.11
N LEU A 76 8.08 -6.06 24.36
CA LEU A 76 7.40 -7.28 24.84
C LEU A 76 8.39 -8.44 24.90
N SER A 77 9.47 -8.25 25.65
CA SER A 77 10.35 -9.35 26.07
C SER A 77 10.96 -9.05 27.44
N ALA A 78 10.15 -9.24 28.49
CA ALA A 78 10.56 -9.62 29.84
C ALA A 78 9.35 -9.59 30.78
N ARG A 79 8.59 -10.69 30.84
CA ARG A 79 7.83 -11.14 32.03
C ARG A 79 7.05 -12.39 31.66
N ASN A 80 7.69 -13.55 31.81
CA ASN A 80 7.07 -14.69 32.48
C ASN A 80 8.08 -15.81 32.68
N GLY A 81 8.60 -15.87 33.90
CA GLY A 81 9.42 -16.96 34.41
C GLY A 81 9.28 -17.04 35.93
N ALA A 82 8.07 -17.38 36.39
CA ALA A 82 7.82 -18.03 37.68
C ALA A 82 6.34 -18.46 37.73
N PRO A 83 6.06 -19.75 38.02
CA PRO A 83 5.43 -19.97 39.32
C PRO A 83 5.95 -21.19 40.09
N ARG A 84 6.07 -20.94 41.40
CA ARG A 84 6.04 -21.83 42.58
C ARG A 84 7.17 -22.83 42.80
#